data_AF-A0A7R9PLU3-F1
#
_entry.id   AF-A0A7R9PLU3-F1
#
_cell.length_a   1.000
_cell.length_b   1.000
_cell.length_c   1.000
_cell.angle_alpha   90.00
_cell.angle_beta   90.00
_cell.angle_gamma   90.00
#
_symmetry.space_group_name_H-M   'P 1'
#
loop_
_entity.id
_entity.type
_entity.pdbx_description
1 polymer ?
#
loop_
_entity_poly.entity_id
_entity_poly.type
_entity_poly.pdbx_seq_one_letter_code
_entity_poly.pdbx_strand_id
1 'polypeptide(L)'
;MIVQFPDATPLSSTRRLVVTGRFFATGGSVPTSQFLLAMSRQLVQYVVVRKDLVKVLGWSIGAVIAQACHACTAVIHMFYQEPCTQEYLQDLDNMHKIILEVPDESSLLKLQSQLKASEIFHKLWIEQPENIPTCFVLKPYPKQDVQQYFKGLKLFTLK
;
A
#
# COMPACT_ATOMS: atom_id res chain seq x y z
N MET A 1 -9.24 24.70 17.93
CA MET A 1 -8.57 25.65 17.01
C MET A 1 -8.87 25.23 15.60
N ILE A 2 -9.65 26.02 14.88
CA ILE A 2 -9.96 25.80 13.46
C ILE A 2 -8.87 26.54 12.69
N VAL A 3 -8.03 25.81 11.96
CA VAL A 3 -7.03 26.40 11.07
C VAL A 3 -7.73 26.63 9.74
N GLN A 4 -8.04 27.88 9.42
CA GLN A 4 -8.52 28.25 8.08
C GLN A 4 -7.31 28.26 7.14
N PHE A 5 -7.40 27.49 6.05
CA PHE A 5 -6.48 27.61 4.92
C PHE A 5 -6.95 28.76 4.02
N PRO A 6 -6.04 29.59 3.47
CA PRO A 6 -6.41 30.61 2.50
C PRO A 6 -6.83 29.97 1.17
N ASP A 7 -7.85 30.55 0.53
CA ASP A 7 -8.37 30.14 -0.78
C ASP A 7 -7.26 30.05 -1.84
N ALA A 8 -7.23 28.92 -2.55
CA ALA A 8 -6.32 28.69 -3.65
C ALA A 8 -6.80 29.43 -4.91
N THR A 9 -6.04 30.44 -5.34
CA THR A 9 -6.21 31.12 -6.63
C THR A 9 -5.91 30.14 -7.78
N PRO A 10 -6.73 30.07 -8.84
CA PRO A 10 -6.47 29.15 -9.95
C PRO A 10 -5.31 29.66 -10.82
N LEU A 11 -4.23 28.89 -10.92
CA LEU A 11 -3.17 29.14 -11.90
C LEU A 11 -3.62 28.66 -13.29
N SER A 12 -4.02 29.61 -14.13
CA SER A 12 -4.18 29.42 -15.56
C SER A 12 -2.81 29.40 -16.25
N SER A 13 -2.41 28.27 -16.82
CA SER A 13 -1.44 28.24 -17.93
C SER A 13 -1.44 26.87 -18.61
N THR A 14 -2.25 26.76 -19.66
CA THR A 14 -2.20 25.67 -20.63
C THR A 14 -0.91 25.79 -21.44
N ARG A 15 0.12 25.00 -21.11
CA ARG A 15 1.18 24.66 -22.06
C ARG A 15 0.97 23.23 -22.54
N ARG A 16 0.32 23.08 -23.70
CA ARG A 16 0.43 21.89 -24.54
C ARG A 16 1.90 21.69 -24.89
N LEU A 17 2.54 20.69 -24.29
CA LEU A 17 3.79 20.18 -24.83
C LEU A 17 3.43 19.34 -26.06
N VAL A 18 3.60 19.92 -27.25
CA VAL A 18 3.55 19.18 -28.51
C VAL A 18 4.86 18.41 -28.62
N VAL A 19 4.85 17.12 -28.29
CA VAL A 19 5.95 16.21 -28.61
C VAL A 19 5.75 15.71 -30.04
N THR A 20 6.18 16.52 -31.01
CA THR A 20 6.45 16.05 -32.38
C THR A 20 7.91 15.60 -32.43
N GLY A 21 8.14 14.29 -32.54
CA GLY A 21 9.50 13.76 -32.64
C GLY A 21 9.56 12.25 -32.72
N ARG A 22 9.36 11.74 -33.94
CA ARG A 22 9.58 10.37 -34.43
C ARG A 22 10.60 9.57 -33.60
N PHE A 23 10.13 8.56 -32.88
CA PHE A 23 10.97 7.40 -32.59
C PHE A 23 11.07 6.57 -33.86
N PHE A 24 12.28 6.46 -34.40
CA PHE A 24 12.61 5.50 -35.44
C PHE A 24 12.28 4.11 -34.93
N ALA A 25 11.38 3.42 -35.64
CA ALA A 25 11.15 2.00 -35.48
C ALA A 25 12.37 1.25 -36.02
N THR A 26 13.35 0.95 -35.16
CA THR A 26 14.21 -0.21 -35.36
C THR A 26 13.47 -1.41 -34.74
N GLY A 27 13.05 -2.33 -35.60
CA GLY A 27 12.15 -3.43 -35.26
C GLY A 27 12.75 -4.47 -34.31
N GLY A 28 12.63 -4.23 -33.00
CA GLY A 28 12.61 -5.28 -32.00
C GLY A 28 11.16 -5.52 -31.58
N SER A 29 10.58 -6.67 -31.92
CA SER A 29 9.29 -7.10 -31.37
C SER A 29 9.44 -7.27 -29.86
N VAL A 30 8.81 -6.41 -29.07
CA VAL A 30 8.64 -6.66 -27.64
C VAL A 30 7.92 -8.02 -27.50
N PRO A 31 8.46 -9.00 -26.76
CA PRO A 31 7.83 -10.32 -26.66
C PRO A 31 6.40 -10.18 -26.15
N THR A 32 5.42 -10.74 -26.87
CA THR A 32 3.99 -10.68 -26.56
C THR A 32 3.68 -11.11 -25.11
N SER A 33 4.50 -12.00 -24.54
CA SER A 33 4.47 -12.42 -23.13
C SER A 33 4.69 -11.26 -22.14
N GLN A 34 5.65 -10.37 -22.40
CA GLN A 34 5.99 -9.26 -21.50
C GLN A 34 4.92 -8.17 -21.51
N PHE A 35 4.25 -7.98 -22.66
CA PHE A 35 3.09 -7.10 -22.80
C PHE A 35 1.84 -7.70 -22.11
N LEU A 36 1.57 -9.00 -22.28
CA LEU A 36 0.47 -9.69 -21.59
C LEU A 36 0.65 -9.76 -20.06
N LEU A 37 1.89 -9.91 -19.59
CA LEU A 37 2.25 -9.81 -18.16
C LEU A 37 2.06 -8.38 -17.62
N ALA A 38 2.25 -7.35 -18.43
CA ALA A 38 1.98 -5.97 -18.06
C ALA A 38 0.46 -5.66 -18.05
N MET A 39 -0.33 -6.32 -18.91
CA MET A 39 -1.77 -6.03 -19.07
C MET A 39 -2.69 -6.64 -17.99
N SER A 40 -2.19 -7.45 -17.06
CA SER A 40 -3.04 -8.21 -16.11
C SER A 40 -2.53 -8.27 -14.66
N ARG A 41 -1.58 -7.43 -14.28
CA ARG A 41 -1.06 -7.39 -12.91
C ARG A 41 -1.94 -6.54 -12.01
N GLN A 42 -2.98 -7.15 -11.43
CA GLN A 42 -3.78 -6.50 -10.40
C GLN A 42 -2.88 -6.06 -9.22
N LEU A 43 -2.66 -4.75 -9.09
CA LEU A 43 -1.95 -4.18 -7.95
C LEU A 43 -2.84 -4.22 -6.71
N VAL A 44 -2.22 -4.51 -5.57
CA VAL A 44 -2.89 -4.58 -4.28
C VAL A 44 -1.98 -4.07 -3.17
N GLN A 45 -2.59 -3.47 -2.16
CA GLN A 45 -1.93 -3.14 -0.91
C GLN A 45 -2.52 -3.99 0.22
N TYR A 46 -1.68 -4.88 0.79
CA TYR A 46 -2.04 -5.66 1.97
C TYR A 46 -1.81 -4.83 3.23
N VAL A 47 -2.82 -4.83 4.11
CA VAL A 47 -2.81 -4.25 5.45
C VAL A 47 -3.03 -5.41 6.42
N VAL A 48 -2.10 -5.66 7.33
CA VAL A 48 -2.22 -6.72 8.33
C VAL A 48 -2.33 -6.09 9.72
N VAL A 49 -3.44 -6.37 10.39
CA VAL A 49 -3.82 -5.73 11.65
C VAL A 49 -3.88 -6.77 12.76
N ARG A 50 -3.38 -6.41 13.94
CA ARG A 50 -3.51 -7.21 15.15
C ARG A 50 -4.96 -7.27 15.64
N LYS A 51 -5.44 -8.48 15.92
CA LYS A 51 -6.81 -8.72 16.37
C LYS A 51 -7.00 -8.49 17.87
N ASP A 52 -5.97 -8.81 18.65
CA ASP A 52 -5.91 -8.62 20.10
C ASP A 52 -6.01 -7.15 20.52
N LEU A 53 -5.65 -6.18 19.67
CA LEU A 53 -5.87 -4.76 19.93
C LEU A 53 -7.33 -4.48 20.36
N VAL A 54 -8.30 -5.04 19.63
CA VAL A 54 -9.72 -4.87 19.92
C VAL A 54 -10.17 -5.87 20.99
N LYS A 55 -9.87 -7.16 20.80
CA LYS A 55 -10.45 -8.23 21.62
C LYS A 55 -9.88 -8.35 23.03
N VAL A 56 -8.64 -7.88 23.24
CA VAL A 56 -7.89 -8.06 24.50
C VAL A 56 -7.49 -6.71 25.08
N LEU A 57 -6.93 -5.82 24.26
CA LEU A 57 -6.41 -4.53 24.71
C LEU A 57 -7.46 -3.41 24.73
N GLY A 58 -8.70 -3.69 24.30
CA GLY A 58 -9.83 -2.78 24.41
C GLY A 58 -9.77 -1.54 23.51
N TRP A 59 -8.97 -1.57 22.45
CA TRP A 59 -8.87 -0.46 21.51
C TRP A 59 -10.20 -0.25 20.80
N SER A 60 -10.58 1.02 20.64
CA SER A 60 -11.70 1.37 19.79
C SER A 60 -11.41 1.01 18.33
N ILE A 61 -12.47 0.68 17.59
CA ILE A 61 -12.36 0.43 16.14
C ILE A 61 -11.77 1.65 15.43
N GLY A 62 -12.18 2.86 15.84
CA GLY A 62 -11.65 4.11 15.29
C GLY A 62 -10.14 4.25 15.48
N ALA A 63 -9.61 3.86 16.66
CA ALA A 63 -8.16 3.84 16.89
C ALA A 63 -7.47 2.89 15.92
N VAL A 64 -7.95 1.65 15.79
CA VAL A 64 -7.37 0.65 14.86
C VAL A 64 -7.39 1.13 13.40
N ILE A 65 -8.48 1.76 12.96
CA ILE A 65 -8.58 2.37 11.64
C ILE A 65 -7.52 3.47 11.47
N ALA A 66 -7.36 4.35 12.45
CA ALA A 66 -6.37 5.43 12.39
C ALA A 66 -4.95 4.86 12.21
N GLN A 67 -4.60 3.80 12.95
CA GLN A 67 -3.31 3.12 12.82
C GLN A 67 -3.08 2.61 11.38
N ALA A 68 -4.07 1.93 10.80
CA ALA A 68 -3.97 1.43 9.44
C ALA A 68 -3.84 2.57 8.42
N CYS A 69 -4.59 3.66 8.59
CA CYS A 69 -4.49 4.86 7.75
C CYS A 69 -3.10 5.48 7.82
N HIS A 70 -2.55 5.68 9.02
CA HIS A 70 -1.20 6.21 9.19
C HIS A 70 -0.15 5.32 8.52
N ALA A 71 -0.25 4.00 8.72
CA ALA A 71 0.64 3.03 8.10
C ALA A 71 0.57 3.05 6.56
N CYS A 72 -0.63 3.15 5.98
CA CYS A 72 -0.83 3.27 4.54
C CYS A 72 -0.19 4.55 3.98
N THR A 73 -0.42 5.71 4.61
CA THR A 73 0.18 6.96 4.18
C THR A 73 1.70 6.91 4.28
N ALA A 74 2.24 6.38 5.38
CA ALA A 74 3.67 6.28 5.60
C ALA A 74 4.35 5.37 4.56
N VAL A 75 3.80 4.19 4.27
CA VAL A 75 4.40 3.27 3.30
C VAL A 75 4.35 3.83 1.88
N ILE A 76 3.27 4.52 1.51
CA ILE A 76 3.18 5.19 0.21
C ILE A 76 4.25 6.29 0.10
N HIS A 77 4.43 7.11 1.13
CA HIS A 77 5.48 8.14 1.13
C HIS A 77 6.89 7.54 1.06
N MET A 78 7.18 6.53 1.88
CA MET A 78 8.50 5.87 1.92
C MET A 78 8.89 5.25 0.58
N PHE A 79 7.93 4.65 -0.12
CA PHE A 79 8.15 3.93 -1.38
C PHE A 79 7.49 4.65 -2.56
N TYR A 80 7.39 5.98 -2.48
CA TYR A 80 6.71 6.78 -3.50
C TYR A 80 7.32 6.55 -4.88
N GLN A 81 8.65 6.51 -4.99
CA GLN A 81 9.36 6.38 -6.26
C GLN A 81 9.33 4.97 -6.87
N GLU A 82 8.80 3.97 -6.16
CA GLU A 82 8.71 2.60 -6.67
C GLU A 82 7.69 2.53 -7.83
N PRO A 83 8.00 1.83 -8.95
CA PRO A 83 7.12 1.78 -10.12
C PRO A 83 5.68 1.33 -9.79
N CYS A 84 5.53 0.26 -9.00
CA CYS A 84 4.20 -0.22 -8.60
C CYS A 84 3.45 0.77 -7.70
N THR A 85 4.16 1.57 -6.89
CA THR A 85 3.53 2.61 -6.07
C THR A 85 3.03 3.75 -6.97
N GLN A 86 3.85 4.19 -7.92
CA GLN A 86 3.45 5.22 -8.89
C GLN A 86 2.24 4.77 -9.71
N GLU A 87 2.28 3.55 -10.24
CA GLU A 87 1.17 2.95 -11.01
C GLU A 87 -0.11 2.86 -10.18
N TYR A 88 -0.02 2.38 -8.94
CA TYR A 88 -1.16 2.31 -8.02
C TYR A 88 -1.78 3.68 -7.72
N LEU A 89 -1.00 4.76 -7.78
CA LEU A 89 -1.46 6.13 -7.56
C LEU A 89 -1.94 6.85 -8.84
N GLN A 90 -1.76 6.26 -10.03
CA GLN A 90 -2.31 6.84 -11.27
C GLN A 90 -3.82 6.64 -11.40
N ASP A 91 -4.37 5.62 -10.74
CA ASP A 91 -5.80 5.28 -10.77
C ASP A 91 -6.38 5.21 -9.35
N LEU A 92 -6.61 6.39 -8.78
CA LEU A 92 -6.99 6.54 -7.38
C LEU A 92 -8.37 5.95 -7.06
N ASP A 93 -9.28 5.93 -8.03
CA ASP A 93 -10.65 5.42 -7.87
C ASP A 93 -10.70 3.88 -7.88
N ASN A 94 -9.67 3.21 -8.43
CA ASN A 94 -9.59 1.74 -8.50
C ASN A 94 -8.51 1.13 -7.58
N MET A 95 -8.03 1.88 -6.60
CA MET A 95 -7.09 1.36 -5.59
C MET A 95 -7.67 0.18 -4.80
N HIS A 96 -6.97 -0.95 -4.81
CA HIS A 96 -7.39 -2.16 -4.09
C HIS A 96 -6.56 -2.42 -2.82
N LYS A 97 -7.24 -2.47 -1.67
CA LYS A 97 -6.64 -2.82 -0.37
C LYS A 97 -7.26 -4.10 0.18
N ILE A 98 -6.43 -5.00 0.70
CA ILE A 98 -6.88 -6.21 1.41
C ILE A 98 -6.45 -6.10 2.87
N ILE A 99 -7.44 -6.08 3.76
CA ILE A 99 -7.23 -5.94 5.20
C ILE A 99 -7.36 -7.31 5.85
N LEU A 100 -6.27 -7.79 6.44
CA LEU A 100 -6.17 -9.11 7.06
C LEU A 100 -5.91 -8.99 8.56
N GLU A 101 -6.27 -10.03 9.30
CA GLU A 101 -6.01 -10.13 10.73
C GLU A 101 -4.94 -11.18 11.06
N VAL A 102 -4.13 -10.85 12.07
CA VAL A 102 -3.28 -11.78 12.83
C VAL A 102 -3.70 -11.75 14.30
N PRO A 103 -3.56 -12.85 15.05
CA PRO A 103 -4.11 -12.92 16.40
C PRO A 103 -3.45 -11.94 17.37
N ASP A 104 -2.13 -11.75 17.30
CA ASP A 104 -1.34 -11.02 18.29
C ASP A 104 -0.04 -10.42 17.70
N GLU A 105 0.72 -9.73 18.57
CA GLU A 105 2.01 -9.12 18.24
C GLU A 105 3.04 -10.14 17.73
N SER A 106 3.14 -11.29 18.38
CA SER A 106 4.12 -12.32 18.02
C SER A 106 3.90 -12.78 16.58
N SER A 107 2.63 -13.03 16.22
CA SER A 107 2.23 -13.41 14.88
C SER A 107 2.49 -12.30 13.85
N LEU A 108 2.24 -11.05 14.22
CA LEU A 108 2.56 -9.87 13.38
C LEU A 108 4.06 -9.79 13.07
N LEU A 109 4.91 -9.85 14.10
CA LEU A 109 6.36 -9.72 13.96
C LEU A 109 7.00 -10.93 13.28
N LYS A 110 6.44 -12.13 13.46
CA LYS A 110 6.86 -13.33 12.74
C LYS A 110 6.63 -13.18 11.24
N LEU A 111 5.42 -12.76 10.85
CA LEU A 111 5.09 -12.53 9.45
C LEU A 111 5.93 -11.38 8.85
N GLN A 112 6.11 -10.29 9.60
CA GLN A 112 6.99 -9.19 9.19
C GLN A 112 8.42 -9.69 8.92
N SER A 113 8.97 -10.53 9.80
CA SER A 113 10.32 -11.08 9.65
C SER A 113 10.45 -11.94 8.38
N GLN A 114 9.42 -12.72 8.05
CA GLN A 114 9.38 -13.48 6.80
C GLN A 114 9.39 -12.56 5.57
N LEU A 115 8.56 -11.50 5.58
CA LEU A 115 8.52 -10.51 4.50
C LEU A 115 9.87 -9.79 4.34
N LYS A 116 10.52 -9.42 5.45
CA LYS A 116 11.84 -8.78 5.43
C LYS A 116 12.91 -9.70 4.83
N ALA A 117 12.91 -10.99 5.19
CA ALA A 117 13.83 -11.98 4.63
C ALA A 117 13.64 -12.21 3.12
N SER A 118 12.43 -11.97 2.61
CA SER A 118 12.10 -12.04 1.18
C SER A 118 12.13 -10.68 0.49
N GLU A 119 12.70 -9.66 1.13
CA GLU A 119 12.84 -8.29 0.58
C GLU A 119 11.52 -7.66 0.13
N ILE A 120 10.41 -8.04 0.76
CA ILE A 120 9.11 -7.43 0.53
C ILE A 120 9.01 -6.14 1.34
N PHE A 121 8.96 -5.00 0.65
CA PHE A 121 8.92 -3.68 1.26
C PHE A 121 7.57 -3.39 1.92
N HIS A 122 7.65 -3.02 3.20
CA HIS A 122 6.51 -2.78 4.06
C HIS A 122 6.87 -1.76 5.15
N LYS A 123 5.85 -1.23 5.81
CA LYS A 123 5.97 -0.38 6.99
C LYS A 123 5.27 -1.06 8.16
N LEU A 124 6.03 -1.40 9.21
CA LEU A 124 5.47 -1.67 10.54
C LEU A 124 5.11 -0.34 11.21
N TRP A 125 3.86 -0.21 11.62
CA TRP A 125 3.38 0.93 12.38
C TRP A 125 3.38 0.61 13.87
N ILE A 126 3.96 1.53 14.64
CA ILE A 126 4.18 1.41 16.07
C ILE A 126 3.55 2.66 16.70
N GLU A 127 2.54 2.44 17.54
CA GLU A 127 1.89 3.53 18.27
C GLU A 127 2.82 4.06 19.35
N GLN A 128 2.83 5.38 19.51
CA GLN A 128 3.56 6.10 20.55
C GLN A 128 2.58 6.78 21.51
N PRO A 129 2.94 6.97 22.79
CA PRO A 129 4.25 6.72 23.41
C PRO A 129 4.49 5.29 23.91
N GLU A 130 3.49 4.41 23.90
CA GLU A 130 3.57 3.07 24.50
C GLU A 130 4.43 2.08 23.69
N ASN A 131 4.87 2.46 22.49
CA ASN A 131 5.70 1.69 21.59
C ASN A 131 5.08 0.33 21.20
N ILE A 132 3.78 0.32 20.90
CA ILE A 132 3.00 -0.88 20.58
C ILE A 132 2.95 -1.09 19.05
N PRO A 133 3.47 -2.21 18.51
CA PRO A 133 3.28 -2.56 17.11
C PRO A 133 1.81 -2.86 16.83
N THR A 134 1.13 -2.11 15.95
CA THR A 134 -0.33 -2.26 15.76
C THR A 134 -0.69 -2.99 14.47
N CYS A 135 -0.03 -2.63 13.38
CA CYS A 135 -0.25 -3.20 12.06
C CYS A 135 1.01 -3.06 11.20
N PHE A 136 1.07 -3.78 10.09
CA PHE A 136 1.97 -3.43 9.02
C PHE A 136 1.24 -3.33 7.68
N VAL A 137 1.80 -2.54 6.77
CA VAL A 137 1.24 -2.33 5.44
C VAL A 137 2.35 -2.50 4.41
N LEU A 138 2.07 -3.23 3.33
CA LEU A 138 2.99 -3.35 2.21
C LEU A 138 2.93 -2.09 1.35
N LYS A 139 4.01 -1.76 0.63
CA LYS A 139 3.82 -0.90 -0.55
C LYS A 139 2.92 -1.63 -1.57
N PRO A 140 2.34 -0.94 -2.56
CA PRO A 140 1.63 -1.62 -3.63
C PRO A 140 2.52 -2.65 -4.35
N TYR A 141 1.95 -3.82 -4.61
CA TYR A 141 2.59 -4.92 -5.35
C TYR A 141 1.61 -5.59 -6.29
N PRO A 142 2.08 -6.22 -7.38
CA PRO A 142 1.27 -7.18 -8.11
C PRO A 142 0.83 -8.30 -7.17
N LYS A 143 -0.48 -8.57 -7.11
CA LYS A 143 -1.05 -9.55 -6.17
C LYS A 143 -0.37 -10.91 -6.25
N GLN A 144 -0.08 -11.36 -7.48
CA GLN A 144 0.58 -12.63 -7.74
C GLN A 144 1.96 -12.77 -7.08
N ASP A 145 2.68 -11.67 -6.85
CA ASP A 145 4.04 -11.69 -6.31
C ASP A 145 4.06 -11.82 -4.79
N VAL A 146 2.97 -11.40 -4.11
CA VAL A 146 2.92 -11.31 -2.65
C VAL A 146 1.82 -12.13 -1.98
N GLN A 147 0.79 -12.57 -2.71
CA GLN A 147 -0.36 -13.27 -2.11
C GLN A 147 0.01 -14.56 -1.35
N GLN A 148 1.13 -15.20 -1.72
CA GLN A 148 1.60 -16.43 -1.08
C GLN A 148 1.95 -16.27 0.41
N TYR A 149 2.42 -15.08 0.83
CA TYR A 149 2.75 -14.79 2.23
C TYR A 149 1.52 -14.67 3.13
N PHE A 150 0.35 -14.40 2.53
CA PHE A 150 -0.89 -14.12 3.24
C PHE A 150 -1.90 -15.27 3.16
N LYS A 151 -1.52 -16.40 2.57
CA LYS A 151 -2.36 -17.60 2.49
C LYS A 151 -2.72 -18.08 3.90
N GLY A 152 -4.01 -18.32 4.14
CA GLY A 152 -4.52 -18.79 5.43
C GLY A 152 -4.84 -17.69 6.44
N LEU A 153 -4.44 -16.44 6.20
CA LEU A 153 -4.92 -15.32 7.00
C LEU A 153 -6.37 -14.98 6.65
N LYS A 154 -7.10 -14.48 7.64
CA LYS A 154 -8.51 -14.12 7.50
C LYS A 154 -8.63 -12.63 7.21
N LEU A 155 -9.71 -12.24 6.53
CA LEU A 155 -10.10 -10.84 6.44
C LEU A 155 -10.36 -10.30 7.85
N PHE A 156 -9.91 -9.08 8.12
CA PHE A 156 -10.18 -8.42 9.40
C PHE A 156 -11.69 -8.18 9.53
N THR A 157 -12.33 -8.80 10.52
CA THR A 157 -13.78 -8.67 10.74
C THR A 157 -14.08 -8.43 12.20
N LEU A 158 -15.01 -7.54 12.54
CA LEU A 158 -15.30 -7.18 13.94
C LEU A 158 -16.19 -8.19 14.70
N LYS A 159 -16.38 -9.40 14.15
CA LYS A 159 -17.22 -10.44 14.74
C LYS A 159 -16.56 -11.13 15.93
#